data_AF-M4S1T5-F1
#
_entry.id   AF-M4S1T5-F1
#
_cell.length_a   1.000
_cell.length_b   1.000
_cell.length_c   1.000
_cell.angle_alpha   90.00
_cell.angle_beta   90.00
_cell.angle_gamma   90.00
#
_symmetry.space_group_name_H-M   'P 1'
#
loop_
_entity.id
_entity.type
_entity.pdbx_description
1 polymer ?
#
loop_
_entity_poly.entity_id
_entity_poly.type
_entity_poly.pdbx_seq_one_letter_code
_entity_poly.pdbx_strand_id
1 'polypeptide(L)' 'MHTLNGSGLAVGRTLVAILENYQQADGSVTVPSVLQSYMGGLQKIG' A
#
# COMPACT_ATOMS: atom_id res chain seq x y z
N MET A 1 4.05 -36.21 2.64
CA MET A 1 3.98 -34.79 3.06
C MET A 1 3.89 -33.96 1.80
N HIS A 2 3.06 -32.92 1.76
CA HIS A 2 2.95 -31.99 0.62
C HIS A 2 3.25 -30.57 1.09
N THR A 3 3.96 -29.80 0.28
CA THR A 3 4.29 -28.39 0.54
C THR A 3 3.47 -27.49 -0.37
N LEU A 4 3.10 -26.31 0.13
CA LEU A 4 2.42 -25.27 -0.64
C LEU A 4 3.11 -23.92 -0.38
N ASN A 5 3.15 -23.08 -1.40
CA ASN A 5 3.63 -21.70 -1.34
C ASN A 5 2.69 -20.81 -2.17
N GLY A 6 2.39 -19.62 -1.67
CA GLY A 6 1.69 -18.55 -2.37
C GLY A 6 2.08 -17.19 -1.80
N SER A 7 2.23 -16.19 -2.67
CA SER A 7 2.53 -14.81 -2.27
C SER A 7 1.31 -14.13 -1.65
N GLY A 8 1.53 -13.28 -0.64
CA GLY A 8 0.48 -12.50 0.00
C GLY A 8 0.91 -11.08 0.37
N LEU A 9 1.61 -10.31 -0.46
CA LEU A 9 1.78 -10.32 -1.92
C LEU A 9 3.24 -9.94 -2.27
N ALA A 10 3.54 -9.67 -3.54
CA ALA A 10 4.79 -9.01 -3.90
C ALA A 10 4.74 -7.50 -3.51
N VAL A 11 5.46 -7.12 -2.46
CA VAL A 11 5.39 -5.77 -1.84
C VAL A 11 5.56 -4.63 -2.84
N GLY A 12 6.53 -4.72 -3.75
CA GLY A 12 6.75 -3.69 -4.77
C GLY A 12 5.57 -3.50 -5.72
N ARG A 13 4.86 -4.59 -6.06
CA ARG A 13 3.65 -4.52 -6.92
C ARG A 13 2.46 -3.95 -6.13
N THR A 14 2.36 -4.28 -4.85
CA THR A 14 1.35 -3.68 -3.95
C THR A 14 1.57 -2.18 -3.79
N LEU A 15 2.81 -1.71 -3.72
CA LEU A 15 3.12 -0.28 -3.69
C LEU A 15 2.62 0.44 -4.94
N VAL A 16 2.88 -0.08 -6.14
CA VAL A 16 2.39 0.52 -7.40
C VAL A 16 0.86 0.62 -7.39
N ALA A 17 0.18 -0.45 -6.98
CA ALA A 17 -1.29 -0.45 -6.88
C ALA A 17 -1.80 0.61 -5.87
N ILE A 18 -1.13 0.77 -4.73
CA ILE A 18 -1.51 1.81 -3.75
C ILE A 18 -1.32 3.21 -4.34
N LEU A 19 -0.19 3.48 -5.01
CA LEU A 19 0.07 4.79 -5.60
C LEU A 19 -0.99 5.16 -6.65
N GLU A 20 -1.37 4.22 -7.52
CA GLU A 20 -2.37 4.47 -8.57
C GLU A 20 -3.79 4.60 -8.00
N ASN A 21 -4.20 3.73 -7.07
CA ASN A 21 -5.58 3.69 -6.59
C ASN A 21 -5.89 4.74 -5.52
N TYR A 22 -4.88 5.28 -4.85
CA TYR A 22 -5.05 6.28 -3.79
C TYR A 22 -4.52 7.66 -4.18
N GLN A 23 -4.16 7.88 -5.45
CA GLN A 23 -3.80 9.19 -5.97
C GLN A 23 -4.99 10.14 -5.92
N GLN A 24 -4.73 11.40 -5.57
CA GLN A 24 -5.69 12.49 -5.56
C GLN A 24 -5.42 13.48 -6.70
N ALA A 25 -6.41 14.32 -7.00
CA ALA A 25 -6.34 15.27 -8.11
C ALA A 25 -5.18 16.28 -8.00
N ASP A 26 -4.69 16.55 -6.79
CA ASP A 26 -3.52 17.41 -6.52
C ASP A 26 -2.18 16.68 -6.65
N GLY A 27 -2.19 15.39 -7.03
CA GLY A 27 -1.01 14.54 -7.21
C GLY A 27 -0.53 13.83 -5.94
N SER A 28 -1.14 14.11 -4.79
CA SER A 28 -0.84 13.42 -3.54
C SER A 28 -1.42 12.01 -3.49
N VAL A 29 -0.99 11.20 -2.52
CA VAL A 29 -1.50 9.84 -2.29
C VAL A 29 -2.06 9.73 -0.88
N THR A 30 -3.30 9.27 -0.77
CA THR A 30 -3.92 8.98 0.53
C THR A 30 -3.37 7.68 1.09
N VAL A 31 -2.94 7.69 2.36
CA VAL A 31 -2.43 6.49 3.01
C VAL A 31 -3.61 5.60 3.43
N PRO A 32 -3.69 4.34 2.97
CA PRO A 32 -4.72 3.40 3.40
C PRO A 32 -4.77 3.29 4.92
N SER A 33 -5.97 3.30 5.51
CA SER A 33 -6.16 3.34 6.98
C SER A 33 -5.35 2.27 7.71
N VAL A 34 -5.25 1.06 7.13
CA VAL A 34 -4.49 -0.07 7.67
C VAL A 34 -2.98 0.14 7.72
N LEU A 35 -2.43 1.09 6.96
CA LEU A 35 -1.01 1.40 6.92
C LEU A 35 -0.62 2.59 7.82
N GLN A 36 -1.58 3.40 8.25
CA GLN A 36 -1.30 4.66 8.96
C GLN A 36 -0.54 4.45 10.27
N SER A 37 -0.86 3.40 11.03
CA SER A 37 -0.15 3.07 12.29
C SER A 37 1.32 2.72 12.07
N TYR A 38 1.66 2.16 10.90
CA TYR A 38 3.04 1.87 10.50
C TYR A 38 3.79 3.09 9.97
N MET A 39 3.07 4.17 9.66
CA MET A 39 3.62 5.42 9.12
C MET A 39 3.53 6.58 10.12
N GLY A 40 3.45 6.29 11.43
CA GLY A 40 3.40 7.33 12.47
C GLY A 40 2.12 8.17 12.45
N GLY A 41 1.01 7.60 11.97
CA GLY A 41 -0.27 8.30 11.82
C GLY A 41 -0.36 9.16 10.56
N LEU A 42 0.60 9.06 9.63
CA LEU A 42 0.56 9.78 8.37
C LEU A 42 -0.67 9.37 7.54
N GLN A 43 -1.43 10.36 7.08
CA GLN A 43 -2.66 10.15 6.30
C GLN A 43 -2.47 10.43 4.80
N LYS A 44 -1.41 11.14 4.41
CA LYS A 44 -1.20 11.64 3.04
C LYS A 44 0.29 11.74 2.72
N ILE A 45 0.68 11.42 1.49
CA ILE A 45 2.03 11.56 0.95
C ILE A 45 1.98 12.58 -0.20
N GLY A 46 2.87 13.59 -0.16
CA GLY A 46 2.92 14.68 -1.14
C GLY A 46 2.26 15.96 -0.67
#